data_AF-A0A086JBR2-F1
#
_entry.id   AF-A0A086JBR2-F1
#
_cell.length_a   1.000
_cell.length_b   1.000
_cell.length_c   1.000
_cell.angle_alpha   90.00
_cell.angle_beta   90.00
_cell.angle_gamma   90.00
#
_symmetry.space_group_name_H-M   'P 1'
#
loop_
_entity.id
_entity.type
_entity.pdbx_description
1 polymer ?
#
loop_
_entity_poly.entity_id
_entity_poly.type
_entity_poly.pdbx_seq_one_letter_code
_entity_poly.pdbx_strand_id
1 'polypeptide(L)'
;MPTVSVPRDELFRRLGRTYSVHEFEELCFEFGIELDEVVEPGKDGSTETIYKIEVPANRYDLLCTEGISRALYAFNNPDAPLPAYRLEPATPQFTMTVKPA
;
A
#
# COMPACT_ATOMS: atom_id res chain seq x y z
N MET A 1 -6.70 -8.96 11.31
CA MET A 1 -5.48 -9.01 10.47
C MET A 1 -4.76 -7.66 10.64
N PRO A 2 -3.52 -7.41 10.19
CA PRO A 2 -3.01 -6.03 10.25
C PRO A 2 -3.91 -5.11 9.41
N THR A 3 -4.39 -4.04 10.03
CA THR A 3 -5.21 -3.00 9.37
C THR A 3 -4.33 -1.84 8.98
N VAL A 4 -4.39 -1.44 7.71
CA VAL A 4 -3.62 -0.33 7.16
C VAL A 4 -4.58 0.80 6.78
N SER A 5 -4.36 1.98 7.35
CA SER A 5 -5.12 3.19 7.02
C SER A 5 -4.50 3.87 5.80
N VAL A 6 -5.28 3.99 4.73
CA VAL A 6 -4.83 4.52 3.44
C VAL A 6 -5.71 5.69 3.02
N PRO A 7 -5.14 6.86 2.66
CA PRO A 7 -5.91 7.94 2.04
C PRO A 7 -6.46 7.50 0.68
N ARG A 8 -7.79 7.52 0.52
CA ARG A 8 -8.47 7.03 -0.69
C ARG A 8 -7.99 7.74 -1.94
N ASP A 9 -7.93 9.07 -1.88
CA ASP A 9 -7.65 9.89 -3.07
C ASP A 9 -6.19 9.75 -3.51
N GLU A 10 -5.26 9.50 -2.58
CA GLU A 10 -3.87 9.14 -2.88
C GLU A 10 -3.79 7.77 -3.55
N LEU A 11 -4.49 6.78 -3.01
CA LEU A 11 -4.52 5.42 -3.55
C LEU A 11 -5.05 5.41 -4.99
N PHE A 12 -6.19 6.06 -5.24
CA PHE A 12 -6.81 6.12 -6.56
C PHE A 12 -5.94 6.85 -7.58
N ARG A 13 -5.24 7.92 -7.14
CA ARG A 13 -4.28 8.62 -7.99
C ARG A 13 -3.15 7.71 -8.45
N ARG A 14 -2.62 6.86 -7.55
CA ARG A 14 -1.58 5.88 -7.89
C ARG A 14 -2.07 4.76 -8.78
N LEU A 15 -3.33 4.35 -8.63
CA LEU A 15 -3.97 3.35 -9.50
C LEU A 15 -4.36 3.90 -10.87
N GLY A 16 -4.37 5.23 -11.05
CA GLY A 16 -4.75 5.88 -12.30
C GLY A 16 -6.25 5.82 -12.61
N ARG A 17 -7.08 5.42 -11.64
CA ARG A 17 -8.53 5.28 -11.75
C ARG A 17 -9.17 5.60 -10.40
N THR A 18 -10.32 6.25 -10.44
CA THR A 18 -11.22 6.38 -9.29
C THR A 18 -12.17 5.20 -9.24
N TYR A 19 -12.42 4.68 -8.04
CA TYR A 19 -13.37 3.60 -7.80
C TYR A 19 -14.51 4.11 -6.92
N SER A 20 -15.72 3.61 -7.15
CA SER A 20 -16.75 3.63 -6.11
C SER A 20 -16.36 2.68 -4.96
N VAL A 21 -17.00 2.84 -3.81
CA VAL A 21 -16.75 1.95 -2.65
C VAL A 21 -16.97 0.49 -3.04
N HIS A 22 -18.09 0.19 -3.71
CA HIS A 22 -18.44 -1.17 -4.12
C HIS A 22 -17.42 -1.75 -5.12
N GLU A 23 -17.01 -1.00 -6.14
CA GLU A 23 -15.98 -1.47 -7.08
C GLU A 23 -14.64 -1.73 -6.38
N PHE A 24 -14.32 -0.94 -5.35
CA PHE A 24 -13.09 -1.14 -4.58
C PHE A 24 -13.19 -2.35 -3.64
N GLU A 25 -14.35 -2.59 -3.02
CA GLU A 25 -14.63 -3.80 -2.24
C GLU A 25 -14.50 -5.07 -3.09
N GLU A 26 -15.07 -5.06 -4.30
CA GLU A 26 -14.93 -6.17 -5.26
C GLU A 26 -13.46 -6.41 -5.63
N LEU A 27 -12.71 -5.34 -5.94
CA LEU A 27 -11.28 -5.44 -6.22
C LEU A 27 -10.50 -6.01 -5.03
N CYS A 28 -10.79 -5.56 -3.81
CA CYS A 28 -10.18 -6.10 -2.59
C CYS A 28 -10.46 -7.60 -2.45
N PHE A 29 -11.71 -8.01 -2.65
CA PHE A 29 -12.13 -9.41 -2.58
C PHE A 29 -11.42 -10.29 -3.62
N GLU A 30 -11.37 -9.85 -4.89
CA GLU A 30 -10.67 -10.57 -5.96
C GLU A 30 -9.17 -10.71 -5.69
N PHE A 31 -8.55 -9.70 -5.08
CA PHE A 31 -7.14 -9.70 -4.73
C PHE A 31 -6.84 -10.52 -3.45
N GLY A 32 -7.83 -10.72 -2.57
CA GLY A 32 -7.69 -11.42 -1.29
C GLY A 32 -7.28 -10.53 -0.11
N ILE A 33 -7.72 -9.26 -0.13
CA ILE A 33 -7.67 -8.32 1.01
C ILE A 33 -9.10 -7.84 1.32
N GLU A 34 -9.31 -7.15 2.43
CA GLU A 34 -10.65 -6.73 2.86
C GLU A 34 -10.68 -5.22 3.14
N LEU A 35 -11.69 -4.52 2.62
CA LEU A 35 -12.01 -3.16 3.02
C LEU A 35 -12.89 -3.23 4.28
N ASP A 36 -12.30 -2.92 5.44
CA ASP A 36 -12.94 -3.06 6.75
C ASP A 36 -13.80 -1.83 7.12
N GLU A 37 -13.25 -0.62 6.96
CA GLU A 37 -13.96 0.61 7.28
C GLU A 37 -13.63 1.74 6.29
N VAL A 38 -14.64 2.55 5.97
CA VAL A 38 -14.48 3.84 5.29
C VAL A 38 -14.73 4.97 6.28
N VAL A 39 -13.68 5.74 6.58
CA VAL A 39 -13.78 6.93 7.43
C VAL A 39 -13.98 8.16 6.54
N GLU A 40 -15.12 8.82 6.68
CA GLU A 40 -15.44 10.05 5.96
C GLU A 40 -14.76 11.28 6.57
N PRO A 41 -14.44 12.31 5.75
CA PRO A 41 -13.83 13.54 6.24
C PRO A 41 -14.71 14.22 7.29
N GLY A 42 -14.08 14.77 8.32
CA GLY A 42 -14.75 15.40 9.47
C GLY A 42 -15.12 14.44 10.59
N LYS A 43 -15.12 13.12 10.33
CA LYS A 43 -15.19 12.09 11.37
C LYS A 43 -13.80 11.90 11.97
N ASP A 44 -13.71 11.90 13.31
CA ASP A 44 -12.45 11.72 14.06
C ASP A 44 -11.33 12.74 13.75
N GLY A 45 -11.68 13.92 13.23
CA GLY A 45 -10.71 14.95 12.84
C GLY A 45 -9.94 14.66 11.56
N SER A 46 -10.38 13.67 10.77
CA SER A 46 -9.81 13.38 9.45
C SER A 46 -10.14 14.50 8.45
N THR A 47 -9.16 14.91 7.66
CA THR A 47 -9.34 15.93 6.60
C THR A 47 -9.75 15.32 5.27
N GLU A 48 -9.57 14.01 5.10
CA GLU A 48 -9.76 13.27 3.85
C GLU A 48 -10.38 11.90 4.12
N THR A 49 -10.94 11.27 3.09
CA THR A 49 -11.51 9.91 3.21
C THR A 49 -10.40 8.88 3.41
N ILE A 50 -10.47 8.12 4.50
CA ILE A 50 -9.52 7.06 4.82
C ILE A 50 -10.18 5.70 4.64
N TYR A 51 -9.50 4.80 3.92
CA TYR A 51 -9.85 3.40 3.81
C TYR A 51 -9.00 2.59 4.79
N LYS A 52 -9.66 1.83 5.66
CA LYS A 52 -9.02 0.84 6.52
C LYS A 52 -9.08 -0.50 5.82
N ILE A 53 -7.91 -1.02 5.45
CA ILE A 53 -7.79 -2.25 4.68
C ILE A 53 -7.12 -3.31 5.56
N GLU A 54 -7.79 -4.45 5.76
CA GLU A 54 -7.17 -5.62 6.37
C GLU A 54 -6.36 -6.40 5.33
N VAL A 55 -5.11 -6.70 5.68
CA VAL A 55 -4.18 -7.43 4.79
C VAL A 55 -3.67 -8.71 5.47
N PRO A 56 -3.33 -9.77 4.70
CA PRO A 56 -2.76 -10.99 5.27
C PRO A 56 -1.48 -10.72 6.07
N ALA A 57 -1.35 -11.35 7.25
CA ALA A 57 -0.21 -11.12 8.15
C ALA A 57 1.16 -11.55 7.58
N ASN A 58 1.18 -12.34 6.50
CA ASN A 58 2.37 -12.79 5.79
C ASN A 58 2.77 -11.90 4.60
N ARG A 59 2.00 -10.84 4.29
CA ARG A 59 2.25 -9.93 3.15
C ARG A 59 2.79 -8.58 3.65
N TYR A 60 4.07 -8.56 4.01
CA TYR A 60 4.75 -7.37 4.53
C TYR A 60 4.82 -6.21 3.52
N ASP A 61 4.78 -6.53 2.23
CA ASP A 61 4.73 -5.56 1.14
C ASP A 61 3.41 -4.77 1.11
N LEU A 62 2.38 -5.17 1.86
CA LEU A 62 1.09 -4.48 1.93
C LEU A 62 0.93 -3.59 3.17
N LEU A 63 1.97 -3.38 3.96
CA LEU A 63 1.90 -2.60 5.21
C LEU A 63 1.96 -1.08 5.01
N CYS A 64 1.92 -0.59 3.77
CA CYS A 64 1.89 0.83 3.45
C CYS A 64 1.10 1.13 2.16
N THR A 65 0.70 2.39 1.98
CA THR A 65 -0.01 2.87 0.79
C THR A 65 0.73 2.58 -0.51
N GLU A 66 2.06 2.77 -0.54
CA GLU A 66 2.92 2.49 -1.69
C GLU A 66 2.87 1.02 -2.11
N GLY A 67 2.88 0.14 -1.11
CA GLY A 67 2.86 -1.30 -1.28
C GLY A 67 1.54 -1.81 -1.81
N ILE A 68 0.44 -1.40 -1.16
CA ILE A 68 -0.93 -1.72 -1.58
C ILE A 68 -1.19 -1.19 -3.00
N SER A 69 -0.87 0.07 -3.27
CA SER A 69 -1.08 0.67 -4.59
C SER A 69 -0.30 -0.06 -5.68
N ARG A 70 0.97 -0.42 -5.44
CA ARG A 70 1.79 -1.19 -6.39
C ARG A 70 1.22 -2.59 -6.65
N ALA A 71 0.80 -3.29 -5.59
CA ALA A 71 0.30 -4.64 -5.71
C ALA A 71 -1.05 -4.69 -6.47
N LEU A 72 -1.98 -3.79 -6.13
CA LEU A 72 -3.26 -3.65 -6.83
C LEU A 72 -3.06 -3.17 -8.27
N TYR A 73 -2.10 -2.27 -8.53
CA TYR A 73 -1.77 -1.84 -9.88
C TYR A 73 -1.28 -3.02 -10.74
N ALA A 74 -0.36 -3.84 -10.22
CA ALA A 74 0.14 -5.03 -10.91
C ALA A 74 -0.96 -6.08 -11.14
N PHE A 75 -1.90 -6.24 -10.19
CA PHE A 75 -3.04 -7.13 -10.33
C PHE A 75 -3.97 -6.72 -11.48
N ASN A 76 -4.30 -5.42 -11.56
CA ASN A 76 -5.16 -4.87 -12.61
C ASN A 76 -4.48 -4.79 -13.99
N ASN A 77 -3.15 -4.84 -14.03
CA ASN A 77 -2.35 -4.69 -15.24
C ASN A 77 -1.36 -5.85 -15.36
N PRO A 78 -1.82 -7.07 -15.72
CA PRO A 78 -0.97 -8.26 -15.75
C PRO A 78 0.19 -8.16 -16.75
N ASP A 79 0.03 -7.34 -17.79
CA ASP A 79 1.07 -7.09 -18.81
C ASP A 79 2.05 -5.97 -18.41
N ALA A 80 1.84 -5.31 -17.27
CA ALA A 80 2.73 -4.25 -16.81
C ALA A 80 4.12 -4.81 -16.47
N PRO A 81 5.20 -4.08 -16.77
CA PRO A 81 6.54 -4.52 -16.44
C PRO A 81 6.70 -4.62 -14.91
N LEU A 82 7.34 -5.69 -14.46
CA LEU A 82 7.66 -5.85 -13.05
C LEU A 82 8.57 -4.70 -12.58
N PRO A 83 8.34 -4.16 -11.37
CA PRO A 83 9.18 -3.10 -10.81
C PRO A 83 10.62 -3.60 -10.66
N ALA A 84 11.56 -2.85 -11.25
CA ALA A 84 12.98 -3.14 -11.14
C ALA A 84 13.53 -2.51 -9.85
N TYR A 85 13.89 -3.35 -8.88
CA TYR A 85 14.59 -2.93 -7.67
C TYR A 85 16.08 -3.10 -7.87
N ARG A 86 16.83 -2.00 -7.74
CA ARG A 86 18.29 -1.99 -7.82
C ARG A 86 18.84 -1.40 -6.54
N LEU A 87 19.80 -2.12 -5.94
CA LEU A 87 20.55 -1.60 -4.80
C LEU A 87 21.51 -0.52 -5.30
N GLU A 88 21.23 0.73 -4.95
CA GLU A 88 22.17 1.84 -5.14
C GLU A 88 22.95 2.05 -3.84
N PRO A 89 24.25 1.72 -3.80
CA PRO A 89 25.02 1.85 -2.58
C PRO A 89 25.17 3.32 -2.18
N ALA A 90 25.04 3.58 -0.87
CA ALA A 90 25.29 4.90 -0.32
C ALA A 90 26.70 5.37 -0.68
N THR A 91 26.82 6.62 -1.11
CA THR A 91 28.11 7.24 -1.44
C THR A 91 28.29 8.47 -0.55
N PRO A 92 29.28 8.51 0.37
CA PRO A 92 30.31 7.49 0.62
C PRO A 92 29.82 6.27 1.41
N GLN A 93 30.52 5.14 1.26
CA GLN A 93 30.32 3.94 2.10
C GLN A 93 31.15 4.07 3.38
N PHE A 94 30.54 3.76 4.53
CA PHE A 94 31.22 3.75 5.83
C PHE A 94 31.30 2.31 6.35
N THR A 95 32.42 1.95 6.97
CA THR A 95 32.61 0.66 7.64
C THR A 95 33.15 0.91 9.05
N MET A 96 32.52 0.31 10.06
CA MET A 96 32.96 0.38 11.45
C MET A 96 33.31 -1.02 11.94
N THR A 97 34.56 -1.21 12.37
CA THR A 97 35.03 -2.47 12.95
C THR A 97 35.15 -2.30 14.46
N VAL A 98 34.37 -3.05 15.24
CA VAL A 98 34.47 -3.09 16.70
C VAL A 98 35.36 -4.26 17.09
N LYS A 99 36.44 -3.99 17.83
CA LYS A 99 37.32 -5.04 18.36
C LYS A 99 36.68 -5.64 19.62
N PRO A 100 36.82 -6.97 19.83
CA PRO A 100 36.48 -7.60 21.12
C PRO A 100 37.26 -6.95 22.27
N ALA A 101 36.65 -6.96 23.46
CA ALA A 101 37.26 -6.49 24.71
C ALA A 101 38.46 -7.36 25.13
#